data_AF-A0A2H9PZY9-F1
#
_entry.id   AF-A0A2H9PZY9-F1
#
_cell.length_a   1.000
_cell.length_b   1.000
_cell.length_c   1.000
_cell.angle_alpha   90.00
_cell.angle_beta   90.00
_cell.angle_gamma   90.00
#
_symmetry.space_group_name_H-M   'P 1'
#
loop_
_entity.id
_entity.type
_entity.pdbx_description
1 polymer ?
#
loop_
_entity_poly.entity_id
_entity_poly.type
_entity_poly.pdbx_seq_one_letter_code
_entity_poly.pdbx_strand_id
1 'polypeptide(L)' 'MGVVRIDDGLLRQLKKLLKDEEYKYKYPSIASFINILLYEKLKNIEKENNNSGKNKKEKKEAKHE' A
#
# COMPACT_ATOMS: atom_id res chain seq x y z
N MET A 1 4.12 -3.99 20.44
CA MET A 1 2.94 -4.04 19.55
C MET A 1 2.41 -2.62 19.40
N GLY A 2 2.37 -2.08 18.19
CA GLY A 2 1.70 -0.81 17.94
C GLY A 2 0.19 -1.03 17.87
N VAL A 3 -0.59 -0.23 18.59
CA VAL A 3 -2.05 -0.25 18.50
C VAL A 3 -2.48 0.92 17.63
N VAL A 4 -3.28 0.63 16.60
CA VAL A 4 -3.84 1.65 15.71
C VAL A 4 -5.34 1.73 15.95
N ARG A 5 -5.86 2.94 16.12
CA ARG A 5 -7.30 3.20 16.16
C ARG A 5 -7.77 3.46 14.74
N ILE A 6 -8.83 2.78 14.34
CA ILE A 6 -9.51 2.97 13.06
C ILE A 6 -10.93 3.41 13.34
N ASP A 7 -11.43 4.32 12.50
CA ASP A 7 -12.80 4.79 12.57
C ASP A 7 -13.80 3.66 12.29
N ASP A 8 -14.97 3.74 12.92
CA ASP A 8 -16.01 2.71 12.80
C ASP A 8 -16.54 2.59 11.36
N GLY A 9 -16.60 3.69 10.61
CA GLY A 9 -17.00 3.70 9.21
C GLY A 9 -16.02 2.91 8.36
N LEU A 10 -14.72 3.14 8.56
CA LEU A 10 -13.65 2.41 7.87
C LEU A 10 -13.68 0.92 8.24
N LEU A 11 -13.85 0.60 9.52
CA LEU A 11 -13.95 -0.78 9.98
C LEU A 11 -15.12 -1.52 9.31
N ARG A 12 -16.28 -0.85 9.14
CA ARG A 12 -17.44 -1.43 8.44
C ARG A 12 -17.15 -1.70 6.98
N GLN A 13 -16.47 -0.78 6.28
CA GLN A 13 -16.10 -0.95 4.88
C GLN A 13 -15.11 -2.12 4.70
N LEU A 14 -14.08 -2.19 5.55
CA LEU A 14 -13.11 -3.29 5.53
C LEU A 14 -13.79 -4.66 5.79
N LYS A 15 -14.71 -4.73 6.74
CA LYS A 15 -15.48 -5.95 7.00
C LYS A 15 -16.40 -6.35 5.83
N LYS A 16 -16.94 -5.37 5.08
CA LYS A 16 -17.73 -5.66 3.87
C LYS A 16 -16.84 -6.24 2.77
N LEU A 17 -15.67 -5.64 2.53
CA LEU A 17 -14.70 -6.14 1.55
C LEU A 17 -14.21 -7.55 1.90
N LEU A 18 -13.94 -7.84 3.17
CA LEU A 18 -13.50 -9.16 3.61
C LEU A 18 -14.58 -10.26 3.44
N LYS A 19 -15.86 -9.88 3.33
CA LYS A 19 -16.96 -10.82 3.08
C LYS A 19 -17.08 -11.19 1.59
N ASP A 20 -16.47 -10.42 0.71
CA ASP A 20 -16.42 -10.74 -0.72
C ASP A 20 -15.60 -12.03 -0.93
N GLU A 21 -16.06 -12.91 -1.82
CA GLU A 21 -15.48 -14.26 -1.97
C GLU A 21 -14.02 -14.21 -2.40
N GLU A 22 -13.63 -13.18 -3.14
CA GLU A 22 -12.25 -12.94 -3.59
C GLU A 22 -11.28 -12.74 -2.39
N TYR A 23 -11.76 -12.13 -1.31
CA TYR A 23 -10.92 -11.74 -0.18
C TYR A 23 -11.07 -12.66 1.03
N LYS A 24 -12.22 -13.32 1.18
CA LYS A 24 -12.54 -14.18 2.32
C LYS A 24 -11.56 -15.34 2.49
N TYR A 25 -11.13 -15.96 1.40
CA TYR A 25 -10.19 -17.10 1.44
C TYR A 25 -8.73 -16.68 1.41
N LYS A 26 -8.45 -15.45 0.95
CA LYS A 26 -7.09 -14.91 0.84
C LYS A 26 -6.58 -14.37 2.18
N TYR A 27 -7.47 -13.89 3.04
CA TYR A 27 -7.09 -13.21 4.29
C TYR A 27 -7.83 -13.80 5.52
N PRO A 28 -7.13 -14.53 6.40
CA PRO A 28 -7.76 -15.23 7.53
C PRO A 28 -8.25 -14.30 8.64
N SER A 29 -7.81 -13.04 8.66
CA SER A 29 -8.26 -12.04 9.64
C SER A 29 -8.24 -10.63 9.06
N ILE A 30 -9.01 -9.74 9.68
CA ILE A 30 -8.99 -8.31 9.31
C ILE A 30 -7.62 -7.67 9.55
N ALA A 31 -6.87 -8.12 10.57
CA ALA A 31 -5.53 -7.65 10.84
C ALA A 31 -4.57 -8.05 9.70
N SER A 32 -4.62 -9.31 9.26
CA SER A 32 -3.84 -9.80 8.12
C SER A 32 -4.17 -9.04 6.85
N PHE A 33 -5.46 -8.77 6.61
CA PHE A 33 -5.91 -8.00 5.47
C PHE A 33 -5.34 -6.58 5.46
N ILE A 34 -5.47 -5.86 6.58
CA ILE A 34 -4.95 -4.49 6.72
C ILE A 34 -3.43 -4.46 6.54
N ASN A 35 -2.71 -5.39 7.16
CA ASN A 35 -1.24 -5.44 7.07
C ASN A 35 -0.76 -5.62 5.63
N ILE A 36 -1.41 -6.49 4.85
CA ILE A 36 -1.03 -6.74 3.46
C ILE A 36 -1.33 -5.53 2.58
N LEU A 37 -2.52 -4.91 2.73
CA LEU A 37 -2.84 -3.69 2.00
C LEU A 37 -1.86 -2.56 2.30
N LEU A 38 -1.47 -2.40 3.58
CA LEU A 38 -0.50 -1.40 3.99
C LEU A 38 0.87 -1.66 3.36
N TYR A 39 1.31 -2.92 3.37
CA TYR A 39 2.58 -3.33 2.76
C TYR A 39 2.59 -3.07 1.24
N GLU A 40 1.53 -3.44 0.53
CA GLU A 40 1.41 -3.18 -0.91
C GLU A 40 1.42 -1.68 -1.22
N LYS A 41 0.72 -0.87 -0.42
CA LYS A 41 0.71 0.58 -0.56
C LYS A 41 2.11 1.18 -0.35
N LEU A 42 2.81 0.76 0.71
CA LEU A 42 4.17 1.22 1.00
C LEU A 42 5.15 0.84 -0.13
N LYS A 43 5.10 -0.41 -0.60
CA LYS A 43 5.92 -0.88 -1.72
C LYS A 43 5.69 -0.08 -3.00
N ASN A 44 4.44 0.33 -3.27
CA ASN A 44 4.13 1.16 -4.43
C ASN A 44 4.66 2.59 -4.28
N ILE A 45 4.55 3.17 -3.09
CA ILE A 45 5.15 4.48 -2.78
C ILE A 45 6.67 4.43 -2.94
N GLU A 46 7.34 3.38 -2.46
CA GLU A 46 8.78 3.19 -2.66
C GLU A 46 9.16 3.08 -4.14
N LYS A 47 8.37 2.35 -4.94
CA LYS A 47 8.59 2.28 -6.40
C LYS A 47 8.44 3.64 -7.07
N GLU A 48 7.41 4.41 -6.71
CA GLU A 48 7.18 5.76 -7.22
C GLU A 48 8.34 6.72 -6.86
N ASN A 49 8.82 6.65 -5.63
CA ASN A 49 9.97 7.43 -5.14
C ASN A 49 11.29 7.01 -5.82
N ASN A 50 11.49 5.72 -6.06
CA ASN A 50 12.69 5.21 -6.73
C ASN A 50 12.69 5.52 -8.25
N ASN A 51 11.53 5.49 -8.90
CA ASN A 51 11.41 5.86 -10.32
C ASN A 51 11.51 7.37 -10.55
N SER A 52 11.03 8.20 -9.62
CA SER A 52 11.19 9.66 -9.68
C SER A 52 12.64 10.12 -9.41
N GLY A 53 13.46 9.29 -8.74
CA GLY A 53 14.90 9.51 -8.58
C GLY A 53 15.74 9.27 -9.85
N LYS A 54 15.32 8.34 -10.74
CA LYS A 54 16.04 8.06 -12.00
C LYS A 54 15.94 9.22 -13.01
N ASN A 55 14.75 9.83 -13.13
CA ASN A 55 14.53 10.98 -14.02
C ASN A 55 15.34 12.25 -13.67
N LYS A 56 15.93 12.34 -12.47
CA LYS A 56 16.85 13.44 -12.08
C LYS A 56 18.31 13.18 -12.48
N LYS A 57 18.72 11.92 -12.68
CA LYS A 57 20.09 11.59 -13.12
C LYS A 57 20.24 11.79 -14.63
N GLU A 58 19.28 11.31 -15.42
CA GLU A 58 19.32 11.44 -16.90
C GLU A 58 19.23 12.90 -17.38
N LYS A 59 18.52 13.79 -16.66
CA LYS A 59 18.48 15.22 -17.00
C LYS A 59 19.75 16.01 -16.64
N LYS A 60 20.67 15.44 -15.85
CA LYS A 60 21.96 16.08 -15.54
C LYS A 60 23.04 15.68 -16.54
N GLU A 61 22.98 14.48 -17.11
CA GLU A 61 23.94 14.03 -18.13
C GLU A 61 23.63 14.63 -19.50
N ALA A 62 22.36 14.81 -19.89
CA ALA A 62 21.99 15.42 -21.19
C ALA A 62 22.15 16.95 -21.28
N LYS A 63 22.74 17.61 -20.27
CA LYS A 63 23.04 19.06 -20.30
C LYS A 63 24.55 19.37 -20.32
N HIS A 64 25.39 18.34 -20.40
CA HIS A 64 26.85 18.49 -20.37
C HIS A 64 27.59 17.75 -21.50
N GLU A 65 26.88 17.35 -22.56
CA GLU A 65 27.47 17.00 -23.87
C GLU A 65 27.10 18.06 -24.92
#